data_AF-A0A7J2IU49-F1
#
_entry.id   AF-A0A7J2IU49-F1
#
_cell.length_a   1.000
_cell.length_b   1.000
_cell.length_c   1.000
_cell.angle_alpha   90.00
_cell.angle_beta   90.00
_cell.angle_gamma   90.00
#
_symmetry.space_group_name_H-M   'P 1'
#
loop_
_entity.id
_entity.type
_entity.pdbx_description
1 polymer ?
#
loop_
_entity_poly.entity_id
_entity_poly.type
_entity_poly.pdbx_seq_one_letter_code
_entity_poly.pdbx_strand_id
1 'polypeptide(L)'
;YQGGAVPGREIRVVEIPGWDVEACGGTHCSRTGEIGLIKLLKAERIQDGVERLIFAIGEHALRAVQEQEEMLSEVASTLNVPLEDVARAARRTVEELKSARRELSRLIRRMADLEVERLLARAEDLAGLKLIRADLGQVSSDYLIEVANRICKQEERAIVLLFARDKTARFVLKLGPMALRAGLSAAELARELGRVVGGGGSGTEAFAQGGGPKTGEVGRALGLLAELVKRKMA
;
A
#
# COMPACT_ATOMS: atom_id res chain seq x y z
N TYR A 1 -17.04 -47.68 16.82
CA TYR A 1 -16.35 -47.77 15.51
C TYR A 1 -16.12 -46.37 14.93
N GLN A 2 -15.90 -45.36 15.77
CA GLN A 2 -15.73 -43.98 15.33
C GLN A 2 -14.41 -43.81 14.55
N GLY A 3 -13.36 -44.52 14.95
CA GLY A 3 -12.06 -44.63 14.31
C GLY A 3 -12.00 -45.64 13.15
N GLY A 4 -13.14 -46.16 12.71
CA GLY A 4 -13.25 -47.12 11.61
C GLY A 4 -13.62 -48.54 12.06
N ALA A 5 -13.99 -49.38 11.08
CA ALA A 5 -14.34 -50.78 11.31
C ALA A 5 -13.06 -51.65 11.43
N VAL A 6 -12.94 -52.41 12.52
CA VAL A 6 -11.79 -53.30 12.78
C VAL A 6 -12.15 -54.73 12.33
N PRO A 7 -11.37 -55.37 11.44
CA PRO A 7 -11.63 -56.73 11.00
C PRO A 7 -11.14 -57.76 12.03
N GLY A 8 -11.72 -58.96 12.02
CA GLY A 8 -11.31 -60.10 12.86
C GLY A 8 -12.45 -60.66 13.72
N ARG A 9 -12.24 -61.88 14.23
CA ARG A 9 -13.20 -62.53 15.15
C ARG A 9 -13.11 -61.99 16.57
N GLU A 10 -11.92 -61.54 16.98
CA GLU A 10 -11.65 -60.92 18.27
C GLU A 10 -11.06 -59.52 18.04
N ILE A 11 -11.47 -58.53 18.84
CA ILE A 11 -11.05 -57.13 18.71
C ILE A 11 -10.52 -56.60 20.05
N ARG A 12 -9.57 -55.66 20.00
CA ARG A 12 -9.09 -54.94 21.19
C ARG A 12 -10.00 -53.74 21.48
N VAL A 13 -10.63 -53.74 22.64
CA VAL A 13 -11.46 -52.64 23.14
C VAL A 13 -10.66 -51.81 24.13
N VAL A 14 -10.70 -50.50 23.97
CA VAL A 14 -10.17 -49.52 24.92
C VAL A 14 -11.36 -48.73 25.48
N GLU A 15 -11.45 -48.68 26.80
CA GLU A 15 -12.49 -47.96 27.51
C GLU A 15 -11.86 -46.82 28.31
N ILE A 16 -12.43 -45.63 28.13
CA ILE A 16 -12.28 -44.50 29.05
C ILE A 16 -13.54 -44.52 29.95
N PRO A 17 -13.43 -45.01 31.20
CA PRO A 17 -14.60 -45.34 32.01
C PRO A 17 -15.61 -44.20 32.12
N GLY A 18 -16.84 -44.46 31.72
CA GLY A 18 -17.95 -43.49 31.79
C GLY A 18 -17.94 -42.40 30.71
N TRP A 19 -17.02 -42.45 29.74
CA TRP A 19 -16.89 -41.43 28.70
C TRP A 19 -16.97 -42.00 27.29
N ASP A 20 -16.10 -42.96 26.96
CA ASP A 20 -15.98 -43.48 25.61
C ASP A 20 -15.47 -44.93 25.63
N VAL A 21 -15.96 -45.72 24.68
CA VAL A 21 -15.52 -47.10 24.46
C VAL A 21 -15.30 -47.29 22.98
N GLU A 22 -14.07 -47.62 22.61
CA GLU A 22 -13.66 -47.71 21.21
C GLU A 22 -12.76 -48.92 20.95
N ALA A 23 -12.95 -49.53 19.77
CA ALA A 23 -12.03 -50.54 19.26
C ALA A 23 -10.78 -49.85 18.69
N CYS A 24 -9.71 -49.77 19.49
CA CYS A 24 -8.45 -49.12 19.10
C CYS A 24 -7.24 -50.03 19.33
N GLY A 25 -6.41 -50.18 18.30
CA GLY A 25 -5.15 -50.93 18.35
C GLY A 25 -3.93 -50.09 18.77
N GLY A 26 -4.10 -48.79 19.04
CA GLY A 26 -3.03 -47.86 19.36
C GLY A 26 -2.47 -48.01 20.78
N THR A 27 -1.42 -47.23 21.07
CA THR A 27 -0.87 -47.05 22.41
C THR A 27 -1.73 -46.08 23.21
N HIS A 28 -2.02 -46.41 24.46
CA HIS A 28 -2.81 -45.56 25.36
C HIS A 28 -2.08 -45.37 26.69
N CYS A 29 -2.34 -44.23 27.33
CA CYS A 29 -1.91 -43.95 28.69
C CYS A 29 -2.63 -44.87 29.70
N SER A 30 -2.09 -45.01 30.91
CA SER A 30 -2.72 -45.85 31.94
C SER A 30 -3.90 -45.14 32.62
N ARG A 31 -3.85 -43.80 32.69
CA ARG A 31 -4.95 -42.94 33.14
C ARG A 31 -4.98 -41.63 32.35
N THR A 32 -6.17 -41.01 32.26
CA THR A 32 -6.38 -39.76 31.51
C THR A 32 -5.52 -38.59 32.01
N GLY A 33 -5.19 -38.56 33.30
CA GLY A 33 -4.32 -37.51 33.88
C GLY A 33 -2.90 -37.46 33.31
N GLU A 34 -2.42 -38.54 32.67
CA GLU A 34 -1.11 -38.56 31.99
C GLU A 34 -1.11 -37.72 30.70
N ILE A 35 -2.28 -37.45 30.11
CA ILE A 35 -2.41 -36.63 28.89
C ILE A 35 -2.08 -35.15 29.20
N GLY A 36 -2.39 -34.70 30.41
CA GLY A 36 -2.17 -33.32 30.84
C GLY A 36 -3.08 -32.32 30.13
N LEU A 37 -2.54 -31.11 29.85
CA LEU A 37 -3.26 -30.04 29.17
C LEU A 37 -3.62 -30.46 27.75
N ILE A 38 -4.88 -30.25 27.36
CA ILE A 38 -5.32 -30.34 25.97
C ILE A 38 -5.56 -28.92 25.46
N LYS A 39 -4.82 -28.50 24.44
CA LYS A 39 -4.97 -27.18 23.81
C LYS A 39 -5.54 -27.35 22.41
N LEU A 40 -6.72 -26.78 22.18
CA LEU A 40 -7.23 -26.58 20.82
C LEU A 40 -6.40 -25.48 20.14
N LEU A 41 -5.74 -25.84 19.05
CA LEU A 41 -4.91 -24.94 18.24
C LEU A 41 -5.75 -24.28 17.14
N LYS A 42 -6.63 -25.06 16.51
CA LYS A 42 -7.46 -24.60 15.41
C LYS A 42 -8.76 -25.41 15.33
N ALA A 43 -9.83 -24.75 14.95
CA ALA A 43 -11.05 -25.38 14.48
C ALA A 43 -11.32 -24.89 13.05
N GLU A 44 -11.52 -25.81 12.11
CA GLU A 44 -11.77 -25.50 10.71
C GLU A 44 -12.99 -26.26 10.21
N ARG A 45 -13.95 -25.54 9.64
CA ARG A 45 -15.07 -26.17 8.93
C ARG A 45 -14.60 -26.68 7.57
N ILE A 46 -14.70 -27.98 7.34
CA ILE A 46 -14.29 -28.61 6.07
C ILE A 46 -15.46 -28.61 5.08
N GLN A 47 -16.65 -28.96 5.56
CA GLN A 47 -17.90 -28.96 4.80
C GLN A 47 -19.09 -28.83 5.75
N ASP A 48 -20.31 -28.77 5.22
CA ASP A 48 -21.52 -28.71 6.04
C ASP A 48 -21.61 -29.93 6.97
N GLY A 49 -21.70 -29.68 8.27
CA GLY A 49 -21.76 -30.72 9.30
C GLY A 49 -20.43 -31.39 9.64
N VAL A 50 -19.29 -30.96 9.08
CA VAL A 50 -17.97 -31.55 9.36
C VAL A 50 -16.94 -30.48 9.73
N GLU A 51 -16.38 -30.64 10.94
CA GLU A 51 -15.34 -29.77 11.49
C GLU A 51 -14.07 -30.57 11.80
N ARG A 52 -12.92 -29.96 11.49
CA ARG A 52 -11.60 -30.46 11.86
C ARG A 52 -11.11 -29.69 13.07
N LEU A 53 -10.84 -30.42 14.14
CA LEU A 53 -10.21 -29.91 15.34
C LEU A 53 -8.73 -30.28 15.32
N ILE A 54 -7.85 -29.27 15.36
CA ILE A 54 -6.41 -29.44 15.50
C ILE A 54 -6.06 -29.11 16.94
N PHE A 55 -5.49 -30.07 17.66
CA PHE A 55 -5.15 -29.92 19.07
C PHE A 55 -3.76 -30.48 19.37
N ALA A 56 -3.18 -30.01 20.46
CA ALA A 56 -1.98 -30.56 21.07
C ALA A 56 -2.30 -30.99 22.50
N ILE A 57 -1.49 -31.91 23.03
CA ILE A 57 -1.61 -32.41 24.40
C ILE A 57 -0.29 -32.32 25.16
N GLY A 58 -0.34 -32.36 26.49
CA GLY A 58 0.82 -32.41 27.37
C GLY A 58 1.81 -31.28 27.12
N GLU A 59 3.09 -31.61 27.01
CA GLU A 59 4.15 -30.63 26.75
C GLU A 59 3.98 -29.88 25.44
N HIS A 60 3.43 -30.51 24.40
CA HIS A 60 3.20 -29.83 23.13
C HIS A 60 2.10 -28.77 23.26
N ALA A 61 1.09 -29.02 24.10
CA ALA A 61 0.09 -28.02 24.42
C ALA A 61 0.70 -26.85 25.21
N LEU A 62 1.56 -27.15 26.19
CA LEU A 62 2.24 -26.12 26.98
C LEU A 62 3.16 -25.25 26.12
N ARG A 63 3.97 -25.88 25.25
CA ARG A 63 4.82 -25.15 24.29
C ARG A 63 3.99 -24.22 23.41
N ALA A 64 2.86 -24.70 22.88
CA ALA A 64 1.97 -23.86 22.07
C ALA A 64 1.39 -22.66 22.84
N VAL A 65 1.15 -22.79 24.16
CA VAL A 65 0.73 -21.66 25.00
C VAL A 65 1.87 -20.67 25.22
N GLN A 66 3.07 -21.17 25.51
CA GLN A 66 4.25 -20.34 25.74
C GLN A 66 4.64 -19.55 24.48
N GLU A 67 4.61 -20.19 23.31
CA GLU A 67 4.82 -19.53 22.01
C GLU A 67 3.79 -18.41 21.77
N GLN A 68 2.53 -18.62 22.14
CA GLN A 68 1.48 -17.59 22.05
C GLN A 68 1.73 -16.42 23.00
N GLU A 69 2.22 -16.69 24.20
CA GLU A 69 2.56 -15.67 25.19
C GLU A 69 3.79 -14.85 24.77
N GLU A 70 4.82 -15.50 24.24
CA GLU A 70 6.01 -14.84 23.69
C GLU A 70 5.64 -13.89 22.55
N MET A 71 4.86 -14.37 21.57
CA MET A 71 4.37 -13.52 20.47
C MET A 71 3.55 -12.32 20.99
N LEU A 72 2.71 -12.52 22.01
CA LEU A 72 1.93 -11.42 22.59
C LEU A 72 2.81 -10.41 23.33
N SER A 73 3.84 -10.88 24.03
CA SER A 73 4.82 -10.05 24.74
C SER A 73 5.67 -9.21 23.78
N GLU A 74 6.08 -9.78 22.64
CA GLU A 74 6.78 -9.02 21.60
C GLU A 74 5.92 -7.87 21.05
N VAL A 75 4.63 -8.12 20.83
CA VAL A 75 3.68 -7.09 20.38
C VAL A 75 3.49 -6.02 21.46
N ALA A 76 3.36 -6.41 22.73
CA ALA A 76 3.25 -5.49 23.86
C ALA A 76 4.46 -4.57 23.97
N SER A 77 5.67 -5.13 23.86
CA SER A 77 6.93 -4.40 23.83
C SER A 77 7.00 -3.42 22.64
N THR A 78 6.61 -3.88 21.45
CA THR A 78 6.57 -3.04 20.24
C THR A 78 5.62 -1.85 20.38
N LEU A 79 4.47 -2.06 21.02
CA LEU A 79 3.49 -1.01 21.30
C LEU A 79 3.83 -0.20 22.56
N ASN A 80 4.87 -0.60 23.31
CA ASN A 80 5.29 -0.04 24.59
C ASN A 80 4.13 0.07 25.60
N VAL A 81 3.38 -1.01 25.78
CA VAL A 81 2.26 -1.11 26.73
C VAL A 81 2.30 -2.43 27.51
N PRO A 82 1.64 -2.51 28.67
CA PRO A 82 1.40 -3.78 29.36
C PRO A 82 0.64 -4.79 28.49
N LEU A 83 0.82 -6.09 28.76
CA LEU A 83 0.20 -7.20 28.01
C LEU A 83 -1.34 -7.09 27.97
N GLU A 84 -1.95 -6.71 29.09
CA GLU A 84 -3.39 -6.52 29.23
C GLU A 84 -3.95 -5.41 28.32
N ASP A 85 -3.09 -4.49 27.88
CA ASP A 85 -3.46 -3.32 27.10
C ASP A 85 -3.20 -3.46 25.59
N VAL A 86 -2.55 -4.54 25.15
CA VAL A 86 -2.16 -4.76 23.75
C VAL A 86 -3.31 -4.55 22.79
N ALA A 87 -4.46 -5.18 23.06
CA ALA A 87 -5.62 -5.10 22.17
C ALA A 87 -6.18 -3.66 22.06
N ARG A 88 -6.15 -2.91 23.18
CA ARG A 88 -6.61 -1.52 23.24
C ARG A 88 -5.63 -0.59 22.52
N ALA A 89 -4.34 -0.76 22.76
CA ALA A 89 -3.27 0.00 22.13
C ALA A 89 -3.20 -0.23 20.61
N ALA A 90 -3.36 -1.48 20.16
CA ALA A 90 -3.42 -1.81 18.73
C ALA A 90 -4.59 -1.11 18.03
N ARG A 91 -5.80 -1.14 18.61
CA ARG A 91 -6.96 -0.43 18.06
C ARG A 91 -6.74 1.08 17.99
N ARG A 92 -6.21 1.67 19.06
CA ARG A 92 -5.89 3.10 19.11
C ARG A 92 -4.88 3.49 18.04
N THR A 93 -3.79 2.72 17.90
CA THR A 93 -2.74 2.96 16.91
C THR A 93 -3.29 2.93 15.49
N VAL A 94 -4.17 1.97 15.17
CA VAL A 94 -4.84 1.90 13.86
C VAL A 94 -5.72 3.11 13.60
N GLU A 95 -6.47 3.59 14.60
CA GLU A 95 -7.33 4.76 14.45
C GLU A 95 -6.52 6.07 14.32
N GLU A 96 -5.48 6.24 15.13
CA GLU A 96 -4.55 7.36 15.03
C GLU A 96 -3.87 7.39 13.65
N LEU A 97 -3.44 6.24 13.13
CA LEU A 97 -2.87 6.13 11.78
C LEU A 97 -3.87 6.52 10.69
N LYS A 98 -5.14 6.10 10.81
CA LYS A 98 -6.19 6.51 9.87
C LYS A 98 -6.46 8.01 9.93
N SER A 99 -6.53 8.57 11.14
CA SER A 99 -6.73 10.01 11.35
C SER A 99 -5.56 10.83 10.77
N ALA A 100 -4.32 10.45 11.09
CA ALA A 100 -3.11 11.10 10.58
C ALA A 100 -3.04 11.07 9.05
N ARG A 101 -3.39 9.94 8.41
CA ARG A 101 -3.45 9.84 6.94
C ARG A 101 -4.50 10.78 6.33
N ARG A 102 -5.68 10.91 6.95
CA ARG A 102 -6.72 11.84 6.51
C ARG A 102 -6.26 13.29 6.65
N GLU A 103 -5.64 13.63 7.77
CA GLU A 103 -5.10 14.97 8.00
C GLU A 103 -3.97 15.30 7.02
N LEU A 104 -3.03 14.38 6.79
CA LEU A 104 -1.97 14.54 5.80
C LEU A 104 -2.55 14.84 4.41
N SER A 105 -3.57 14.07 3.98
CA SER A 105 -4.25 14.32 2.70
C SER A 105 -4.92 15.71 2.66
N ARG A 106 -5.55 16.14 3.75
CA ARG A 106 -6.15 17.48 3.87
C ARG A 106 -5.09 18.58 3.76
N LEU A 107 -3.95 18.43 4.43
CA LEU A 107 -2.85 19.40 4.40
C LEU A 107 -2.21 19.48 3.01
N ILE A 108 -1.95 18.33 2.38
CA ILE A 108 -1.46 18.24 0.99
C ILE A 108 -2.39 19.01 0.04
N ARG A 109 -3.72 18.82 0.16
CA ARG A 109 -4.69 19.55 -0.66
C ARG A 109 -4.65 21.06 -0.46
N ARG A 110 -4.55 21.53 0.79
CA ARG A 110 -4.43 22.96 1.11
C ARG A 110 -3.14 23.57 0.58
N MET A 111 -2.03 22.85 0.70
CA MET A 111 -0.75 23.27 0.12
C MET A 111 -0.84 23.35 -1.40
N ALA A 112 -1.50 22.37 -2.03
CA ALA A 112 -1.73 22.38 -3.47
C ALA A 112 -2.57 23.58 -3.91
N ASP A 113 -3.61 23.98 -3.16
CA ASP A 113 -4.40 25.19 -3.45
C ASP A 113 -3.53 26.45 -3.50
N LEU A 114 -2.71 26.68 -2.48
CA LEU A 114 -1.82 27.83 -2.42
C LEU A 114 -0.77 27.80 -3.55
N GLU A 115 -0.27 26.61 -3.86
CA GLU A 115 0.70 26.41 -4.94
C GLU A 115 0.08 26.68 -6.31
N VAL A 116 -1.17 26.25 -6.54
CA VAL A 116 -1.93 26.51 -7.77
C VAL A 116 -2.09 28.01 -7.99
N GLU A 117 -2.53 28.77 -6.97
CA GLU A 117 -2.66 30.23 -7.06
C GLU A 117 -1.33 30.91 -7.42
N ARG A 118 -0.25 30.50 -6.74
CA ARG A 118 1.12 31.02 -6.99
C ARG A 118 1.59 30.76 -8.42
N LEU A 119 1.32 29.56 -8.94
CA LEU A 119 1.77 29.15 -10.27
C LEU A 119 0.93 29.77 -11.38
N LEU A 120 -0.38 29.90 -11.19
CA LEU A 120 -1.27 30.58 -12.14
C LEU A 120 -0.93 32.08 -12.26
N ALA A 121 -0.57 32.73 -11.15
CA ALA A 121 -0.14 34.13 -11.15
C ALA A 121 1.17 34.36 -11.92
N ARG A 122 1.98 33.32 -12.13
CA ARG A 122 3.25 33.35 -12.89
C ARG A 122 3.14 32.70 -14.26
N ALA A 123 1.93 32.35 -14.69
CA ALA A 123 1.72 31.72 -15.98
C ALA A 123 2.13 32.67 -17.12
N GLU A 124 2.86 32.14 -18.09
CA GLU A 124 3.29 32.87 -19.27
C GLU A 124 2.31 32.59 -20.43
N ASP A 125 1.82 33.62 -21.12
CA ASP A 125 1.05 33.43 -22.36
C ASP A 125 2.00 33.02 -23.50
N LEU A 126 1.69 31.89 -24.14
CA LEU A 126 2.46 31.34 -25.24
C LEU A 126 1.51 30.80 -26.32
N ALA A 127 1.48 31.46 -27.48
CA ALA A 127 0.65 31.08 -28.62
C ALA A 127 -0.85 30.85 -28.27
N GLY A 128 -1.40 31.70 -27.39
CA GLY A 128 -2.79 31.60 -26.94
C GLY A 128 -3.06 30.53 -25.86
N LEU A 129 -2.02 29.81 -25.43
CA LEU A 129 -2.05 28.88 -24.30
C LEU A 129 -1.32 29.47 -23.08
N LYS A 130 -1.59 28.95 -21.89
CA LYS A 130 -0.91 29.36 -20.66
C LYS A 130 0.15 28.34 -20.25
N LEU A 131 1.42 28.72 -20.37
CA LEU A 131 2.55 27.90 -19.97
C LEU A 131 2.84 28.07 -18.47
N ILE A 132 2.80 26.96 -17.73
CA ILE A 132 3.08 26.93 -16.30
C ILE A 132 4.15 25.88 -16.06
N ARG A 133 5.29 26.32 -15.55
CA ARG A 133 6.47 25.48 -15.39
C ARG A 133 7.19 25.82 -14.10
N ALA A 134 7.49 24.82 -13.28
CA ALA A 134 8.15 25.04 -12.00
C ALA A 134 8.89 23.80 -11.54
N ASP A 135 9.94 24.04 -10.74
CA ASP A 135 10.50 23.03 -9.86
C ASP A 135 9.98 23.29 -8.44
N LEU A 136 9.31 22.29 -7.87
CA LEU A 136 8.73 22.35 -6.53
C LEU A 136 9.65 21.76 -5.47
N GLY A 137 10.89 21.42 -5.83
CA GLY A 137 11.90 20.91 -4.89
C GLY A 137 11.60 19.49 -4.43
N GLN A 138 11.79 19.21 -3.14
CA GLN A 138 11.65 17.86 -2.57
C GLN A 138 10.19 17.53 -2.24
N VAL A 139 9.39 17.24 -3.27
CA VAL A 139 7.98 16.82 -3.11
C VAL A 139 7.71 15.43 -3.71
N SER A 140 6.59 14.83 -3.35
CA SER A 140 6.15 13.55 -3.91
C SER A 140 5.61 13.71 -5.34
N SER A 141 5.64 12.64 -6.13
CA SER A 141 5.03 12.64 -7.47
C SER A 141 3.51 12.87 -7.36
N ASP A 142 2.87 12.31 -6.35
CA ASP A 142 1.44 12.51 -6.08
C ASP A 142 1.09 14.00 -5.88
N TYR A 143 1.97 14.76 -5.22
CA TYR A 143 1.78 16.20 -5.07
C TYR A 143 1.88 16.93 -6.41
N LEU A 144 2.85 16.60 -7.26
CA LEU A 144 2.94 17.16 -8.62
C LEU A 144 1.67 16.87 -9.43
N ILE A 145 1.15 15.64 -9.35
CA ILE A 145 -0.07 15.22 -10.04
C ILE A 145 -1.27 16.03 -9.53
N GLU A 146 -1.44 16.17 -8.21
CA GLU A 146 -2.54 16.93 -7.62
C GLU A 146 -2.51 18.41 -8.04
N VAL A 147 -1.34 19.05 -7.96
CA VAL A 147 -1.18 20.46 -8.38
C VAL A 147 -1.47 20.61 -9.87
N ALA A 148 -0.89 19.76 -10.72
CA ALA A 148 -1.11 19.82 -12.17
C ALA A 148 -2.59 19.60 -12.54
N ASN A 149 -3.26 18.63 -11.90
CA ASN A 149 -4.69 18.37 -12.11
C ASN A 149 -5.55 19.60 -11.75
N ARG A 150 -5.25 20.24 -10.63
CA ARG A 150 -5.99 21.43 -10.17
C ARG A 150 -5.78 22.63 -11.08
N ILE A 151 -4.54 22.87 -11.53
CA ILE A 151 -4.25 23.94 -12.49
C ILE A 151 -5.06 23.72 -13.78
N CYS A 152 -5.02 22.54 -14.39
CA CYS A 152 -5.77 22.26 -15.62
C CYS A 152 -7.29 22.27 -15.43
N LYS A 153 -7.79 22.13 -14.19
CA LYS A 153 -9.22 22.28 -13.86
C LYS A 153 -9.64 23.76 -13.78
N GLN A 154 -8.74 24.65 -13.36
CA GLN A 154 -9.00 26.09 -13.24
C GLN A 154 -8.68 26.86 -14.51
N GLU A 155 -7.73 26.39 -15.34
CA GLU A 155 -7.31 27.03 -16.57
C GLU A 155 -7.26 26.02 -17.72
N GLU A 156 -8.24 26.08 -18.62
CA GLU A 156 -8.35 25.12 -19.73
C GLU A 156 -7.22 25.25 -20.76
N ARG A 157 -6.56 26.42 -20.81
CA ARG A 157 -5.42 26.71 -21.69
C ARG A 157 -4.08 26.24 -21.12
N ALA A 158 -4.07 25.63 -19.95
CA ALA A 158 -2.84 25.33 -19.24
C ALA A 158 -1.98 24.25 -19.94
N ILE A 159 -0.68 24.50 -20.03
CA ILE A 159 0.37 23.51 -20.26
C ILE A 159 1.21 23.48 -19.00
N VAL A 160 1.14 22.41 -18.23
CA VAL A 160 1.69 22.35 -16.87
C VAL A 160 2.85 21.36 -16.79
N LEU A 161 4.06 21.83 -16.52
CA LEU A 161 5.24 21.01 -16.28
C LEU A 161 5.81 21.28 -14.89
N LEU A 162 5.70 20.30 -13.99
CA LEU A 162 6.19 20.41 -12.63
C LEU A 162 7.27 19.38 -12.38
N PHE A 163 8.39 19.82 -11.81
CA PHE A 163 9.48 18.96 -11.36
C PHE A 163 9.48 18.80 -9.84
N ALA A 164 9.93 17.63 -9.40
CA ALA A 164 10.41 17.37 -8.06
C ALA A 164 11.86 16.87 -8.14
N ARG A 165 12.73 17.41 -7.29
CA ARG A 165 14.13 17.04 -7.17
C ARG A 165 14.40 16.44 -5.80
N ASP A 166 14.83 15.19 -5.80
CA ASP A 166 15.47 14.56 -4.64
C ASP A 166 16.75 13.87 -5.13
N LYS A 167 16.90 12.55 -4.95
CA LYS A 167 18.00 11.77 -5.54
C LYS A 167 17.94 11.72 -7.08
N THR A 168 16.75 11.92 -7.64
CA THR A 168 16.48 11.96 -9.08
C THR A 168 15.56 13.13 -9.40
N ALA A 169 15.56 13.56 -10.66
CA ALA A 169 14.57 14.49 -11.19
C ALA A 169 13.35 13.68 -11.64
N ARG A 170 12.18 14.01 -11.09
CA ARG A 170 10.88 13.48 -11.53
C ARG A 170 10.02 14.64 -12.01
N PHE A 171 9.19 14.41 -13.02
CA PHE A 171 8.27 15.43 -13.48
C PHE A 171 6.90 14.86 -13.85
N VAL A 172 5.93 15.77 -13.83
CA VAL A 172 4.59 15.59 -14.39
C VAL A 172 4.37 16.65 -15.44
N LEU A 173 3.86 16.24 -16.58
CA LEU A 173 3.37 17.10 -17.64
C LEU A 173 1.87 16.86 -17.82
N LYS A 174 1.05 17.91 -17.71
CA LYS A 174 -0.39 17.82 -17.95
C LYS A 174 -0.84 18.94 -18.88
N LEU A 175 -1.73 18.58 -19.81
CA LEU A 175 -2.32 19.50 -20.76
C LEU A 175 -3.79 19.75 -20.41
N GLY A 176 -4.19 21.02 -20.45
CA GLY A 176 -5.58 21.43 -20.39
C GLY A 176 -6.33 21.13 -21.69
N PRO A 177 -7.67 21.12 -21.68
CA PRO A 177 -8.49 20.79 -22.84
C PRO A 177 -8.22 21.62 -24.09
N MET A 178 -7.82 22.90 -23.97
CA MET A 178 -7.50 23.73 -25.13
C MET A 178 -6.12 23.39 -25.73
N ALA A 179 -5.14 23.04 -24.89
CA ALA A 179 -3.82 22.59 -25.36
C ALA A 179 -3.92 21.26 -26.13
N LEU A 180 -4.77 20.34 -25.68
CA LEU A 180 -5.08 19.11 -26.40
C LEU A 180 -5.75 19.37 -27.75
N ARG A 181 -6.75 20.27 -27.79
CA ARG A 181 -7.42 20.67 -29.03
C ARG A 181 -6.48 21.37 -30.02
N ALA A 182 -5.43 22.02 -29.52
CA ALA A 182 -4.36 22.59 -30.32
C ALA A 182 -3.35 21.56 -30.87
N GLY A 183 -3.57 20.26 -30.65
CA GLY A 183 -2.74 19.18 -31.19
C GLY A 183 -1.47 18.88 -30.40
N LEU A 184 -1.35 19.39 -29.16
CA LEU A 184 -0.23 19.04 -28.28
C LEU A 184 -0.45 17.67 -27.63
N SER A 185 0.63 16.89 -27.53
CA SER A 185 0.66 15.58 -26.86
C SER A 185 1.60 15.62 -25.66
N ALA A 186 1.07 15.35 -24.46
CA ALA A 186 1.88 15.24 -23.24
C ALA A 186 2.89 14.08 -23.33
N ALA A 187 2.48 12.96 -23.92
CA ALA A 187 3.36 11.81 -24.10
C ALA A 187 4.59 12.13 -24.97
N GLU A 188 4.41 12.84 -26.07
CA GLU A 188 5.52 13.23 -26.95
C GLU A 188 6.46 14.22 -26.26
N LEU A 189 5.91 15.29 -25.69
CA LEU A 189 6.67 16.30 -24.96
C LEU A 189 7.46 15.68 -23.79
N ALA A 190 6.86 14.76 -23.05
CA ALA A 190 7.51 14.08 -21.93
C ALA A 190 8.70 13.20 -22.37
N ARG A 191 8.65 12.56 -23.56
CA ARG A 191 9.81 11.81 -24.07
C ARG A 191 11.00 12.72 -24.31
N GLU A 192 10.77 13.90 -24.87
CA GLU A 192 11.84 14.88 -25.12
C GLU A 192 12.40 15.45 -23.82
N LEU A 193 11.52 15.83 -22.88
CA LEU A 193 11.91 16.33 -21.55
C LEU A 193 12.67 15.28 -20.73
N GLY A 194 12.24 14.02 -20.78
CA GLY A 194 12.89 12.90 -20.09
C GLY A 194 14.35 12.69 -20.52
N ARG A 195 14.64 12.85 -21.81
CA ARG A 195 16.01 12.73 -22.34
C ARG A 195 16.95 13.78 -21.76
N VAL A 196 16.46 15.02 -21.53
CA VAL A 196 17.26 16.11 -20.95
C VAL A 196 17.74 15.75 -19.55
N VAL A 197 16.85 15.19 -18.72
CA VAL A 197 17.19 14.74 -17.37
C VAL A 197 17.87 13.37 -17.32
N GLY A 198 18.24 12.82 -18.47
CA GLY A 198 18.98 11.56 -18.58
C GLY A 198 18.14 10.31 -18.37
N GLY A 199 16.82 10.38 -18.57
CA GLY A 199 15.92 9.24 -18.49
C GLY A 199 14.85 9.29 -19.58
N GLY A 200 13.58 9.13 -19.18
CA GLY A 200 12.47 9.01 -20.12
C GLY A 200 11.17 9.59 -19.57
N GLY A 201 10.15 9.62 -20.42
CA GLY A 201 8.79 10.03 -20.07
C GLY A 201 7.77 9.21 -20.84
N SER A 202 6.66 8.87 -20.17
CA SER A 202 5.56 8.10 -20.72
C SER A 202 4.22 8.59 -20.18
N GLY A 203 3.14 8.30 -20.90
CA GLY A 203 1.80 8.74 -20.55
C GLY A 203 0.82 8.70 -21.71
N THR A 204 -0.29 9.39 -21.53
CA THR A 204 -1.33 9.62 -22.52
C THR A 204 -1.16 10.99 -23.18
N GLU A 205 -2.03 11.32 -24.14
CA GLU A 205 -2.08 12.64 -24.77
C GLU A 205 -2.26 13.78 -23.77
N ALA A 206 -3.05 13.58 -22.70
CA ALA A 206 -3.39 14.62 -21.73
C ALA A 206 -2.46 14.69 -20.53
N PHE A 207 -1.74 13.60 -20.23
CA PHE A 207 -0.97 13.47 -19.01
C PHE A 207 0.22 12.56 -19.24
N ALA A 208 1.40 13.00 -18.82
CA ALA A 208 2.59 12.19 -18.84
C ALA A 208 3.46 12.45 -17.61
N GLN A 209 4.27 11.46 -17.28
CA GLN A 209 5.21 11.50 -16.19
C GLN A 209 6.56 10.98 -16.66
N GLY A 210 7.62 11.42 -16.01
CA GLY A 210 8.95 10.99 -16.37
C GLY A 210 9.98 11.39 -15.33
N GLY A 211 11.23 11.12 -15.66
CA GLY A 211 12.34 11.47 -14.80
C GLY A 211 13.66 10.89 -15.26
N GLY A 212 14.70 11.23 -14.53
CA GLY A 212 16.06 10.75 -14.76
C GLY A 212 17.02 11.18 -13.65
N PRO A 213 18.26 10.67 -13.68
CA PRO A 213 19.25 10.91 -12.62
C PRO A 213 19.84 12.33 -12.62
N LYS A 214 19.73 13.10 -13.71
CA LYS A 214 20.39 14.40 -13.85
C LYS A 214 19.56 15.54 -13.24
N THR A 215 19.59 15.69 -11.92
CA THR A 215 18.87 16.74 -11.18
C THR A 215 19.31 18.17 -11.53
N GLY A 216 20.55 18.36 -11.99
CA GLY A 216 21.08 19.66 -12.43
C GLY A 216 20.47 20.16 -13.75
N GLU A 217 19.91 19.27 -14.57
CA GLU A 217 19.38 19.61 -15.91
C GLU A 217 17.91 20.07 -15.87
N VAL A 218 17.28 20.14 -14.69
CA VAL A 218 15.87 20.53 -14.55
C VAL A 218 15.61 21.94 -15.09
N GLY A 219 16.52 22.90 -14.85
CA GLY A 219 16.39 24.26 -15.40
C GLY A 219 16.36 24.26 -16.94
N ARG A 220 17.19 23.43 -17.57
CA ARG A 220 17.22 23.25 -19.02
C ARG A 220 15.94 22.60 -19.54
N ALA A 221 15.44 21.58 -18.84
CA ALA A 221 14.19 20.92 -19.20
C ALA A 221 12.98 21.88 -19.12
N LEU A 222 12.93 22.73 -18.10
CA LEU A 222 11.91 23.79 -17.98
C LEU A 222 11.98 24.80 -19.14
N GLY A 223 13.18 25.14 -19.62
CA GLY A 223 13.35 26.01 -20.79
C GLY A 223 12.91 25.34 -22.10
N LEU A 224 13.29 24.06 -22.28
CA LEU A 224 13.02 23.29 -23.50
C LEU A 224 11.51 23.20 -23.81
N LEU A 225 10.65 23.08 -22.79
CA LEU A 225 9.21 23.00 -23.03
C LEU A 225 8.67 24.17 -23.85
N ALA A 226 9.12 25.40 -23.56
CA ALA A 226 8.67 26.58 -24.29
C ALA A 226 9.05 26.52 -25.78
N GLU A 227 10.25 26.01 -26.09
CA GLU A 227 10.72 25.83 -27.47
C GLU A 227 9.92 24.74 -28.20
N LEU A 228 9.61 23.63 -27.53
CA LEU A 228 8.83 22.54 -28.10
C LEU A 228 7.40 22.97 -28.42
N VAL A 229 6.77 23.72 -27.52
CA VAL A 229 5.42 24.27 -27.75
C VAL A 229 5.43 25.24 -28.93
N LYS A 230 6.40 26.18 -28.99
CA LYS A 230 6.52 27.11 -30.13
C LYS A 230 6.67 26.38 -31.46
N ARG A 231 7.50 25.32 -31.50
CA ARG A 231 7.73 24.54 -32.73
C ARG A 231 6.49 23.79 -33.20
N LYS A 232 5.68 23.28 -32.27
CA LYS A 232 4.45 22.55 -32.60
C LYS A 232 3.27 23.46 -32.95
N MET A 233 3.32 24.74 -32.55
CA MET A 233 2.27 25.72 -32.81
C MET A 233 2.58 26.70 -33.95
N ALA A 234 3.79 26.62 -34.53
CA ALA A 234 4.17 27.34 -35.75
C ALA A 234 3.72 26.56 -36.99
#